data_AF-A0A1H4QEY0-F1
#
_entry.id   AF-A0A1H4QEY0-F1
#
_cell.length_a   1.000
_cell.length_b   1.000
_cell.length_c   1.000
_cell.angle_alpha   90.00
_cell.angle_beta   90.00
_cell.angle_gamma   90.00
#
_symmetry.space_group_name_H-M   'P 1'
#
loop_
_entity.id
_entity.type
_entity.pdbx_description
1 polymer ?
#
loop_
_entity_poly.entity_id
_entity_poly.type
_entity_poly.pdbx_seq_one_letter_code
_entity_poly.pdbx_strand_id
1 'polypeptide(L)'
;MNSAATPPEPDTLPPFLHPGDRVLLFDGVCKLCNASVQFVIRHDRQRRIKLASMQSPQGQALLQWFGQPTEQFDSVLLIEDQGLSQRSEAFIRLMAQLPAPWRWLRLLRWVPRPLRDWVYDRIAGNRYRWFGRHEVCLLPSPEHRGRFLDDPS
;
A
#
# COMPACT_ATOMS: atom_id res chain seq x y z
N MET A 1 -12.64 -20.42 19.20
CA MET A 1 -11.98 -19.47 20.11
C MET A 1 -11.61 -18.26 19.27
N ASN A 2 -12.46 -17.23 19.23
CA ASN A 2 -12.21 -16.02 18.47
C ASN A 2 -11.44 -15.05 19.36
N SER A 3 -10.11 -14.99 19.18
CA SER A 3 -9.32 -13.89 19.73
C SER A 3 -9.66 -12.63 18.95
N ALA A 4 -10.58 -11.82 19.48
CA ALA A 4 -10.75 -10.45 19.01
C ALA A 4 -9.46 -9.69 19.34
N ALA A 5 -8.76 -9.21 18.32
CA ALA A 5 -7.59 -8.36 18.48
C ALA A 5 -7.98 -7.13 19.30
N THR A 6 -7.27 -6.90 20.41
CA THR A 6 -7.41 -5.69 21.22
C THR A 6 -6.96 -4.51 20.38
N PRO A 7 -7.75 -3.41 20.29
CA PRO A 7 -7.31 -2.25 19.53
C PRO A 7 -6.01 -1.70 20.14
N PRO A 8 -5.02 -1.35 19.32
CA PRO A 8 -3.73 -0.90 19.81
C PRO A 8 -3.83 0.38 20.64
N GLU A 9 -3.02 0.50 21.70
CA GLU A 9 -2.92 1.71 22.51
C GLU A 9 -2.50 2.91 21.65
N PRO A 10 -3.02 4.12 21.93
CA PRO A 10 -2.87 5.29 21.06
C PRO A 10 -1.41 5.74 20.83
N ASP A 11 -0.47 5.32 21.68
CA ASP A 11 0.95 5.65 21.60
C ASP A 11 1.84 4.49 21.10
N THR A 12 1.25 3.36 20.72
CA THR A 12 2.03 2.25 20.15
C THR A 12 2.18 2.36 18.64
N LEU A 13 3.42 2.33 18.17
CA LEU A 13 3.73 2.26 16.74
C LEU A 13 3.37 0.86 16.21
N PRO A 14 2.92 0.75 14.94
CA PRO A 14 2.73 -0.55 14.31
C PRO A 14 4.04 -1.35 14.30
N PRO A 15 3.96 -2.69 14.36
CA PRO A 15 5.14 -3.53 14.35
C PRO A 15 5.96 -3.28 13.08
N PHE A 16 7.29 -3.37 13.18
CA PHE A 16 8.25 -3.15 12.09
C PHE A 16 8.35 -1.71 11.56
N LEU A 17 7.62 -0.74 12.13
CA LEU A 17 7.66 0.67 11.70
C LEU A 17 8.39 1.57 12.70
N HIS A 18 9.10 2.56 12.15
CA HIS A 18 9.70 3.66 12.89
C HIS A 18 8.95 4.97 12.63
N PRO A 19 9.04 5.98 13.51
CA PRO A 19 8.46 7.30 13.26
C PRO A 19 8.94 7.89 11.92
N GLY A 20 8.01 8.42 11.13
CA GLY A 20 8.28 8.99 9.81
C GLY A 20 8.33 7.97 8.66
N ASP A 21 8.19 6.67 8.96
CA ASP A 21 8.11 5.65 7.93
C ASP A 21 6.84 5.76 7.08
N ARG A 22 6.99 5.43 5.80
CA ARG A 22 5.89 5.39 4.83
C ARG A 22 5.92 4.05 4.14
N VAL A 23 4.88 3.25 4.35
CA VAL A 23 4.84 1.86 3.88
C VAL A 23 3.69 1.66 2.93
N LEU A 24 3.99 1.22 1.71
CA LEU A 24 3.02 0.80 0.73
C LEU A 24 2.82 -0.72 0.83
N LEU A 25 1.65 -1.13 1.32
CA LEU A 25 1.18 -2.51 1.28
C LEU A 25 0.52 -2.80 -0.07
N PHE A 26 0.87 -3.93 -0.68
CA PHE A 26 0.35 -4.31 -1.99
C PHE A 26 0.09 -5.82 -2.10
N ASP A 27 -0.84 -6.17 -3.00
CA ASP A 27 -1.12 -7.56 -3.37
C ASP A 27 -0.14 -8.04 -4.46
N GLY A 28 0.76 -8.97 -4.11
CA GLY A 28 1.78 -9.50 -5.02
C GLY A 28 1.24 -10.36 -6.17
N VAL A 29 -0.01 -10.83 -6.13
CA VAL A 29 -0.62 -11.56 -7.27
C VAL A 29 -1.41 -10.64 -8.21
N CYS A 30 -1.68 -9.40 -7.81
CA CYS A 30 -2.42 -8.45 -8.63
C CYS A 30 -1.49 -7.71 -9.61
N LYS A 31 -1.75 -7.81 -10.92
CA LYS A 31 -0.98 -7.10 -11.96
C LYS A 31 -1.02 -5.57 -11.80
N LEU A 32 -2.19 -5.02 -11.43
CA LEU A 32 -2.34 -3.57 -11.19
C LEU A 32 -1.55 -3.10 -9.96
N CYS A 33 -1.58 -3.88 -8.87
CA CYS A 33 -0.81 -3.56 -7.67
C CYS A 33 0.69 -3.61 -7.95
N ASN A 34 1.15 -4.66 -8.64
CA ASN A 34 2.55 -4.76 -9.08
C ASN A 34 2.97 -3.60 -9.99
N ALA A 35 2.13 -3.22 -10.97
CA ALA A 35 2.40 -2.06 -11.81
C ALA A 35 2.54 -0.77 -10.98
N SER A 36 1.71 -0.60 -9.96
CA SER A 36 1.77 0.54 -9.02
C SER A 36 3.06 0.53 -8.20
N VAL A 37 3.50 -0.63 -7.71
CA VAL A 37 4.77 -0.78 -6.99
C VAL A 37 5.95 -0.46 -7.90
N GLN A 38 5.99 -1.03 -9.11
CA GLN A 38 7.04 -0.78 -10.09
C GLN A 38 7.11 0.71 -10.48
N PHE A 39 5.94 1.35 -10.57
CA PHE A 39 5.85 2.78 -10.78
C PHE A 39 6.47 3.58 -9.62
N VAL A 40 6.18 3.21 -8.38
CA VAL A 40 6.76 3.85 -7.18
C VAL A 40 8.26 3.65 -7.14
N ILE A 41 8.76 2.43 -7.34
CA ILE A 41 10.20 2.13 -7.37
C ILE A 41 10.93 3.02 -8.38
N ARG A 42 10.35 3.19 -9.57
CA ARG A 42 10.94 3.98 -10.66
C ARG A 42 10.98 5.49 -10.35
N HIS A 43 9.98 6.02 -9.64
CA HIS A 43 9.82 7.46 -9.45
C HIS A 43 10.23 7.98 -8.07
N ASP A 44 10.16 7.14 -7.03
CA ASP A 44 10.67 7.47 -5.70
C ASP A 44 12.20 7.30 -5.65
N ARG A 45 12.92 8.23 -6.30
CA ARG A 45 14.39 8.22 -6.36
C ARG A 45 15.04 8.41 -4.97
N GLN A 46 14.31 8.99 -4.03
CA GLN A 46 14.80 9.29 -2.68
C GLN A 46 14.54 8.15 -1.67
N ARG A 47 13.92 7.04 -2.12
CA ARG A 47 13.64 5.87 -1.27
C ARG A 47 12.81 6.21 -0.03
N ARG A 48 11.88 7.16 -0.16
CA ARG A 48 11.00 7.61 0.93
C ARG A 48 9.91 6.60 1.28
N ILE A 49 9.56 5.73 0.33
CA ILE A 49 8.49 4.76 0.47
C ILE A 49 9.10 3.36 0.59
N LYS A 50 8.83 2.71 1.73
CA LYS A 50 9.08 1.29 1.96
C LYS A 50 7.92 0.48 1.37
N LEU A 51 8.20 -0.75 0.95
CA LEU A 51 7.25 -1.65 0.31
C LEU A 51 7.08 -2.89 1.20
N ALA A 52 5.87 -3.40 1.31
CA ALA A 52 5.65 -4.69 1.94
C ALA A 52 4.54 -5.45 1.22
N SER A 53 4.80 -6.72 0.95
CA SER A 53 3.78 -7.59 0.37
C SER A 53 2.73 -7.88 1.41
N MET A 54 1.45 -7.82 1.06
CA MET A 54 0.36 -8.23 1.96
C MET A 54 0.43 -9.72 2.30
N GLN A 55 1.12 -10.53 1.51
CA GLN A 55 1.35 -11.95 1.77
C GLN A 55 2.57 -12.23 2.68
N SER A 56 3.39 -11.23 3.00
CA SER A 56 4.55 -11.39 3.88
C SER A 56 4.16 -11.42 5.36
N PRO A 57 4.98 -12.00 6.26
CA PRO A 57 4.76 -11.92 7.71
C PRO A 57 4.61 -10.48 8.23
N GLN A 58 5.43 -9.55 7.72
CA GLN A 58 5.41 -8.14 8.08
C GLN A 58 4.13 -7.46 7.62
N GLY A 59 3.73 -7.68 6.37
CA GLY A 59 2.47 -7.18 5.83
C GLY A 59 1.25 -7.72 6.57
N GLN A 60 1.25 -9.01 6.92
CA GLN A 60 0.19 -9.64 7.71
C GLN A 60 0.07 -9.04 9.11
N ALA A 61 1.19 -8.81 9.79
CA ALA A 61 1.20 -8.16 11.10
C ALA A 61 0.66 -6.72 11.03
N LEU A 62 1.03 -5.97 9.99
CA LEU A 62 0.51 -4.61 9.77
C LEU A 62 -1.00 -4.62 9.46
N LEU A 63 -1.47 -5.55 8.63
CA LEU A 63 -2.91 -5.68 8.34
C LEU A 63 -3.70 -5.99 9.61
N GLN A 64 -3.21 -6.91 10.45
CA GLN A 64 -3.84 -7.25 11.74
C GLN A 64 -3.88 -6.06 12.68
N TRP A 65 -2.77 -5.31 12.77
CA TRP A 65 -2.68 -4.10 13.60
C TRP A 65 -3.75 -3.05 13.25
N PHE A 66 -3.99 -2.85 11.95
CA PHE A 66 -4.99 -1.88 11.46
C PHE A 66 -6.39 -2.47 11.26
N GLY A 67 -6.63 -3.72 11.70
CA GLY A 67 -7.92 -4.39 11.57
C GLY A 67 -8.37 -4.61 10.11
N GLN A 68 -7.42 -4.75 9.19
CA GLN A 68 -7.69 -4.95 7.77
C GLN A 68 -7.80 -6.44 7.41
N PRO A 69 -8.56 -6.78 6.35
CA PRO A 69 -8.62 -8.16 5.85
C PRO A 69 -7.24 -8.69 5.45
N THR A 70 -6.95 -9.91 5.89
CA THR A 70 -5.66 -10.59 5.68
C THR A 70 -5.63 -11.51 4.47
N GLU A 71 -6.78 -11.77 3.84
CA GLU A 71 -6.92 -12.72 2.73
C GLU A 71 -7.44 -12.09 1.44
N GLN A 72 -8.24 -11.02 1.55
CA GLN A 72 -8.86 -10.34 0.40
C GLN A 72 -8.36 -8.91 0.32
N PHE A 73 -7.56 -8.64 -0.71
CA PHE A 73 -6.89 -7.36 -0.88
C PHE A 73 -7.50 -6.58 -2.02
N ASP A 74 -8.24 -5.52 -1.69
CA ASP A 74 -8.97 -4.76 -2.71
C ASP A 74 -8.24 -3.56 -3.31
N SER A 75 -7.13 -3.19 -2.70
CA SER A 75 -6.37 -2.00 -3.05
C SER A 75 -4.97 -2.07 -2.47
N VAL A 76 -4.10 -1.20 -2.96
CA VAL A 76 -2.89 -0.85 -2.21
C VAL A 76 -3.27 -0.03 -0.98
N LEU A 77 -2.55 -0.23 0.12
CA LEU A 77 -2.72 0.55 1.34
C LEU A 77 -1.45 1.34 1.63
N LEU A 78 -1.60 2.55 2.15
CA LEU A 78 -0.47 3.40 2.52
C LEU A 78 -0.52 3.66 4.02
N ILE A 79 0.54 3.26 4.74
CA ILE A 79 0.73 3.56 6.15
C ILE A 79 1.68 4.74 6.26
N GLU A 80 1.30 5.75 7.04
CA GLU A 80 2.11 6.91 7.41
C GLU A 80 1.84 7.26 8.89
N ASP A 81 2.52 8.28 9.45
CA ASP A 81 2.34 8.72 10.84
C ASP A 81 0.87 9.01 11.22
N GLN A 82 0.08 9.44 10.23
CA GLN A 82 -1.35 9.75 10.33
C GLN A 82 -2.26 8.50 10.24
N GLY A 83 -1.68 7.31 10.24
CA GLY A 83 -2.38 6.02 10.17
C GLY A 83 -2.50 5.44 8.76
N LEU A 84 -3.41 4.47 8.63
CA LEU A 84 -3.66 3.76 7.39
C LEU A 84 -4.56 4.56 6.45
N SER A 85 -4.11 4.74 5.21
CA SER A 85 -4.90 5.28 4.10
C SER A 85 -5.21 4.17 3.10
N GLN A 86 -6.42 4.22 2.53
CA GLN A 86 -6.92 3.24 1.57
C GLN A 86 -7.53 3.92 0.34
N ARG A 87 -7.79 3.15 -0.72
CA ARG A 87 -8.48 3.59 -1.94
C ARG A 87 -7.88 4.86 -2.56
N SER A 88 -8.73 5.81 -2.96
CA SER A 88 -8.30 7.05 -3.60
C SER A 88 -7.40 7.89 -2.69
N GLU A 89 -7.61 7.87 -1.36
CA GLU A 89 -6.79 8.64 -0.42
C GLU A 89 -5.37 8.08 -0.35
N ALA A 90 -5.20 6.75 -0.32
CA ALA A 90 -3.88 6.11 -0.41
C ALA A 90 -3.15 6.52 -1.69
N PHE A 91 -3.85 6.46 -2.83
CA PHE A 91 -3.27 6.84 -4.12
C PHE A 91 -2.86 8.31 -4.16
N ILE A 92 -3.73 9.23 -3.74
CA ILE A 92 -3.47 10.67 -3.74
C ILE A 92 -2.28 11.00 -2.82
N ARG A 93 -2.23 10.40 -1.63
CA ARG A 93 -1.13 10.59 -0.67
C ARG A 93 0.17 10.01 -1.20
N LEU A 94 0.15 8.80 -1.75
CA LEU A 94 1.31 8.16 -2.37
C LEU A 94 1.90 9.03 -3.49
N MET A 95 1.06 9.52 -4.41
CA MET A 95 1.49 10.39 -5.51
C MET A 95 2.05 11.73 -5.01
N ALA A 96 1.53 12.26 -3.90
CA ALA A 96 2.05 13.48 -3.28
C ALA A 96 3.49 13.33 -2.76
N GLN A 97 3.93 12.11 -2.45
CA GLN A 97 5.30 11.83 -1.99
C GLN A 97 6.31 11.73 -3.13
N LEU A 98 5.85 11.55 -4.37
CA LEU A 98 6.70 11.46 -5.55
C LEU A 98 7.15 12.85 -6.04
N PRO A 99 8.26 12.94 -6.79
CA PRO A 99 8.68 14.21 -7.39
C PRO A 99 7.67 14.72 -8.43
N ALA A 100 7.83 15.98 -8.85
CA ALA A 100 7.06 16.52 -9.97
C ALA A 100 7.34 15.69 -11.25
N PRO A 101 6.34 15.48 -12.13
CA PRO A 101 4.99 16.08 -12.08
C PRO A 101 3.99 15.31 -11.20
N TRP A 102 4.32 14.12 -10.71
CA TRP A 102 3.38 13.23 -10.01
C TRP A 102 2.80 13.83 -8.73
N ARG A 103 3.58 14.66 -8.03
CA ARG A 103 3.14 15.45 -6.87
C ARG A 103 1.86 16.26 -7.14
N TRP A 104 1.62 16.69 -8.38
CA TRP A 104 0.43 17.47 -8.75
C TRP A 104 -0.86 16.65 -8.70
N LEU A 105 -0.80 15.32 -8.73
CA LEU A 105 -1.97 14.46 -8.53
C LEU A 105 -2.59 14.62 -7.13
N ARG A 106 -1.87 15.23 -6.18
CA ARG A 106 -2.45 15.69 -4.90
C ARG A 106 -3.65 16.62 -5.11
N LEU A 107 -3.71 17.35 -6.23
CA LEU A 107 -4.85 18.21 -6.57
C LEU A 107 -6.15 17.43 -6.81
N LEU A 108 -6.10 16.11 -7.05
CA LEU A 108 -7.30 15.29 -7.05
C LEU A 108 -8.03 15.27 -5.69
N ARG A 109 -7.40 15.77 -4.62
CA ARG A 109 -8.07 15.97 -3.34
C ARG A 109 -9.22 16.99 -3.41
N TRP A 110 -9.19 17.91 -4.37
CA TRP A 110 -10.29 18.85 -4.64
C TRP A 110 -11.52 18.17 -5.24
N VAL A 111 -11.37 16.99 -5.82
CA VAL A 111 -12.49 16.19 -6.29
C VAL A 111 -13.22 15.60 -5.07
N PRO A 112 -14.57 15.71 -4.99
CA PRO A 112 -15.35 15.16 -3.89
C PRO A 112 -15.04 13.69 -3.64
N ARG A 113 -14.87 13.31 -2.36
CA ARG A 113 -14.57 11.93 -1.94
C ARG A 113 -15.47 10.88 -2.60
N PRO A 114 -16.81 11.04 -2.65
CA PRO A 114 -17.69 10.03 -3.22
C PRO A 114 -17.39 9.77 -4.71
N LEU A 115 -17.05 10.80 -5.47
CA LEU A 115 -16.77 10.68 -6.89
C LEU A 115 -15.46 9.95 -7.14
N ARG A 116 -14.39 10.37 -6.45
CA ARG A 116 -13.07 9.73 -6.61
C ARG A 116 -13.05 8.29 -6.07
N ASP A 117 -13.78 8.01 -4.98
CA ASP A 117 -13.91 6.64 -4.46
C ASP A 117 -14.77 5.79 -5.38
N TRP A 118 -15.83 6.33 -5.99
CA TRP A 118 -16.59 5.61 -7.01
C TRP A 118 -15.73 5.22 -8.22
N VAL A 119 -14.93 6.15 -8.75
CA VAL A 119 -13.99 5.83 -9.85
C VAL A 119 -12.99 4.76 -9.40
N TYR A 120 -12.45 4.90 -8.19
CA TYR A 120 -11.52 3.95 -7.62
C TYR A 120 -12.13 2.55 -7.50
N ASP A 121 -13.32 2.44 -6.92
CA ASP A 121 -14.04 1.18 -6.69
C ASP A 121 -14.40 0.51 -8.02
N ARG A 122 -14.70 1.28 -9.07
CA ARG A 122 -14.90 0.76 -10.43
C ARG A 122 -13.64 0.13 -11.01
N ILE A 123 -12.48 0.75 -10.81
CA ILE A 123 -11.18 0.22 -11.26
C ILE A 123 -10.80 -0.99 -10.40
N ALA A 124 -10.91 -0.89 -9.08
CA ALA A 124 -10.57 -1.95 -8.13
C ALA A 124 -11.43 -3.19 -8.35
N GLY A 125 -12.75 -3.05 -8.48
CA GLY A 125 -13.67 -4.16 -8.75
C GLY A 125 -13.45 -4.82 -10.11
N ASN A 126 -12.91 -4.08 -11.08
CA ASN A 126 -12.58 -4.62 -12.41
C ASN A 126 -11.10 -5.03 -12.53
N ARG A 127 -10.26 -4.87 -11.49
CA ARG A 127 -8.79 -4.96 -11.61
C ARG A 127 -8.32 -6.30 -12.16
N TYR A 128 -8.93 -7.40 -11.71
CA TYR A 128 -8.58 -8.74 -12.21
C TYR A 128 -9.14 -9.01 -13.60
N ARG A 129 -10.27 -8.39 -13.98
CA ARG A 129 -10.84 -8.54 -15.31
C ARG A 129 -10.08 -7.73 -16.36
N TRP A 130 -9.57 -6.56 -15.99
CA TRP A 130 -8.88 -5.64 -16.90
C TRP A 130 -7.37 -5.88 -16.96
N PHE A 131 -6.75 -6.13 -15.82
CA PHE A 131 -5.30 -6.28 -15.72
C PHE A 131 -4.87 -7.73 -15.52
N GLY A 132 -5.73 -8.58 -14.97
CA GLY A 132 -5.43 -9.99 -14.69
C GLY A 132 -4.76 -10.24 -13.34
N ARG A 133 -4.41 -11.50 -13.11
CA ARG A 133 -3.59 -11.97 -11.99
C ARG A 133 -2.27 -12.53 -12.51
N HIS A 134 -1.23 -12.50 -11.69
CA HIS A 134 -0.08 -13.37 -11.87
C HIS A 134 -0.37 -14.71 -11.20
N GLU A 135 0.05 -15.81 -11.82
CA GLU A 135 -0.11 -17.16 -11.23
C GLU A 135 0.82 -17.39 -10.04
N VAL A 136 1.90 -16.61 -9.97
CA VAL A 136 2.88 -16.61 -8.88
C VAL A 136 3.07 -15.19 -8.38
N CYS A 137 3.29 -15.05 -7.07
CA CYS A 137 3.67 -13.76 -6.49
C CYS A 137 5.02 -13.34 -7.05
N LEU A 138 5.02 -12.35 -7.95
CA LEU A 138 6.25 -11.75 -8.46
C LEU A 138 6.70 -10.72 -7.45
N LEU A 139 7.41 -11.17 -6.42
CA LEU A 139 8.23 -10.28 -5.60
C LEU A 139 9.19 -9.55 -6.55
N PRO A 140 9.24 -8.21 -6.52
CA PRO A 140 10.16 -7.46 -7.37
C PRO A 140 11.59 -7.92 -7.17
N SER A 141 12.34 -7.94 -8.28
CA SER A 141 13.72 -8.42 -8.39
C SER A 141 14.61 -8.07 -7.18
N PRO A 142 15.57 -8.95 -6.80
CA PRO A 142 16.55 -8.72 -5.72
C PRO A 142 17.40 -7.45 -5.89
N GLU A 143 17.32 -6.76 -7.02
CA GLU A 143 17.92 -5.44 -7.27
C GLU A 143 17.26 -4.31 -6.44
N HIS A 144 16.13 -4.58 -5.79
CA HIS A 144 15.43 -3.64 -4.91
C HIS A 144 15.60 -3.92 -3.41
N ARG A 145 16.60 -4.73 -3.05
CA ARG A 145 16.96 -4.99 -1.64
C ARG A 145 17.16 -3.68 -0.86
N GLY A 146 16.57 -3.61 0.33
CA GLY A 146 16.53 -2.43 1.20
C GLY A 146 15.33 -1.49 0.99
N ARG A 147 14.42 -1.80 0.05
CA ARG A 147 13.12 -1.12 -0.08
C ARG A 147 11.99 -1.89 0.58
N PHE A 148 12.15 -3.19 0.79
CA PHE A 148 11.14 -4.06 1.35
C PHE A 148 11.31 -4.21 2.86
N LEU A 149 10.21 -4.29 3.61
CA LEU A 149 10.26 -4.68 5.03
C LEU A 149 10.61 -6.16 5.22
N ASP A 150 10.57 -6.93 4.13
CA ASP A 150 10.71 -8.37 4.12
C ASP A 150 12.17 -8.83 3.94
N ASP A 151 13.11 -7.89 3.74
CA ASP A 151 14.53 -8.22 3.67
C ASP A 151 15.05 -8.59 5.06
N PRO A 152 15.59 -9.81 5.26
CA PRO A 152 16.33 -10.12 6.47
C PRO A 152 17.59 -9.27 6.48
N SER A 153 17.67 -8.33 7.43
CA SER A 153 18.90 -7.65 7.81
C SER A 153 19.93 -8.63 8.34
#